data_AF-A0A2N5IAL7-F1
#
_entry.id   AF-A0A2N5IAL7-F1
#
_cell.length_a   1.000
_cell.length_b   1.000
_cell.length_c   1.000
_cell.angle_alpha   90.00
_cell.angle_beta   90.00
_cell.angle_gamma   90.00
#
_symmetry.space_group_name_H-M   'P 1'
#
loop_
_entity.id
_entity.type
_entity.pdbx_description
1 polymer ?
#
loop_
_entity_poly.entity_id
_entity_poly.type
_entity_poly.pdbx_seq_one_letter_code
_entity_poly.pdbx_strand_id
1 'polypeptide(L)'
;MLKNIINNEIILQLVEKDIPVELRKNGFVIEGFYKSGQVRLEPKEDGTFIAHSRYDQKDDIESFDDLVHLNHEWWGYSKDRSEGWKKPEEKWAVEMVRLGLVKRREEKVVHYE
;
A
#
# COMPACT_ATOMS: atom_id res chain seq x y z
N MET A 1 10.84 -10.83 20.26
CA MET A 1 10.34 -9.76 19.36
C MET A 1 10.39 -10.16 17.89
N LEU A 2 11.54 -10.33 17.25
CA LEU A 2 11.62 -10.66 15.80
C LEU A 2 10.77 -11.86 15.34
N LYS A 3 10.74 -12.96 16.10
CA LYS A 3 9.91 -14.15 15.76
C LYS A 3 8.40 -13.89 15.73
N ASN A 4 7.89 -12.95 16.56
CA ASN A 4 6.46 -12.62 16.57
C ASN A 4 6.07 -11.71 15.42
N ILE A 5 7.02 -10.90 14.93
CA ILE A 5 6.77 -9.91 13.89
C ILE A 5 6.75 -10.56 12.49
N ILE A 6 7.56 -11.60 12.25
CA ILE A 6 7.55 -12.32 10.97
C ILE A 6 6.22 -13.09 10.75
N ASN A 7 5.58 -13.53 11.83
CA ASN A 7 4.27 -14.20 11.79
C ASN A 7 3.10 -13.21 11.85
N ASN A 8 3.37 -11.92 11.69
CA ASN A 8 2.31 -10.92 11.68
C ASN A 8 1.48 -11.05 10.40
N GLU A 9 0.15 -11.04 10.55
CA GLU A 9 -0.80 -11.23 9.45
C GLU A 9 -0.62 -10.20 8.32
N ILE A 10 -0.33 -8.93 8.66
CA ILE A 10 -0.09 -7.87 7.69
C ILE A 10 1.15 -8.19 6.84
N ILE A 11 2.23 -8.64 7.47
CA ILE A 11 3.48 -9.00 6.78
C ILE A 11 3.28 -10.24 5.91
N LEU A 12 2.55 -11.24 6.40
CA LEU A 12 2.22 -12.44 5.62
C LEU A 12 1.40 -12.08 4.38
N GLN A 13 0.38 -11.23 4.51
CA GLN A 13 -0.43 -10.80 3.37
C GLN A 13 0.38 -10.00 2.33
N LEU A 14 1.34 -9.17 2.76
CA LEU A 14 2.24 -8.48 1.83
C LEU A 14 3.05 -9.50 0.99
N VAL A 15 3.61 -10.52 1.63
CA VAL A 15 4.38 -11.57 0.96
C VAL A 15 3.50 -12.41 0.03
N GLU A 16 2.32 -12.83 0.49
CA GLU A 16 1.36 -13.62 -0.30
C GLU A 16 0.88 -12.88 -1.56
N LYS A 17 0.75 -11.56 -1.47
CA LYS A 17 0.34 -10.68 -2.58
C LYS A 17 1.51 -10.19 -3.43
N ASP A 18 2.71 -10.72 -3.19
CA ASP A 18 3.96 -10.34 -3.86
C ASP A 18 4.28 -8.83 -3.74
N ILE A 19 3.80 -8.15 -2.70
CA ILE A 19 4.11 -6.74 -2.45
C ILE A 19 5.50 -6.66 -1.79
N PRO A 20 6.47 -5.94 -2.37
CA PRO A 20 7.82 -5.91 -1.82
C PRO A 20 7.85 -5.30 -0.42
N VAL A 21 8.40 -6.06 0.53
CA VAL A 21 8.60 -5.64 1.92
C VAL A 21 10.03 -5.97 2.36
N GLU A 22 10.70 -4.99 2.94
CA GLU A 22 12.08 -5.10 3.43
C GLU A 22 12.12 -4.85 4.94
N LEU A 23 12.73 -5.77 5.70
CA LEU A 23 13.00 -5.55 7.12
C LEU A 23 14.23 -4.65 7.28
N ARG A 24 14.08 -3.56 8.02
CA ARG A 24 15.16 -2.64 8.41
C ARG A 24 15.31 -2.58 9.93
N LYS A 25 16.33 -1.84 10.40
CA LYS A 25 16.69 -1.73 11.84
C LYS A 25 15.50 -1.38 12.75
N ASN A 26 14.60 -0.53 12.26
CA ASN A 26 13.51 0.07 13.05
C ASN A 26 12.13 -0.21 12.42
N GLY A 27 11.93 -1.40 11.86
CA GLY A 27 10.65 -1.84 11.30
C GLY A 27 10.75 -2.26 9.83
N PHE A 28 9.69 -2.08 9.06
CA PHE A 28 9.60 -2.52 7.66
C PHE A 28 9.52 -1.34 6.71
N VAL A 29 9.99 -1.55 5.49
CA VAL A 29 9.76 -0.66 4.36
C VAL A 29 8.95 -1.42 3.33
N ILE A 30 7.85 -0.81 2.87
CA ILE A 30 6.96 -1.38 1.87
C ILE A 30 7.02 -0.49 0.64
N GLU A 31 7.19 -1.09 -0.53
CA GLU A 31 7.28 -0.38 -1.80
C GLU A 31 5.92 -0.28 -2.53
N GLY A 32 5.89 0.57 -3.55
CA GLY A 32 4.74 0.78 -4.42
C GLY A 32 3.70 1.77 -3.90
N PHE A 33 4.06 2.55 -2.88
CA PHE A 33 3.24 3.67 -2.44
C PHE A 33 3.35 4.84 -3.42
N TYR A 34 2.20 5.38 -3.81
CA TYR A 34 2.18 6.37 -4.87
C TYR A 34 2.93 7.67 -4.50
N LYS A 35 3.72 8.22 -5.45
CA LYS A 35 4.56 9.45 -5.37
C LYS A 35 5.70 9.43 -4.34
N SER A 36 5.54 8.72 -3.22
CA SER A 36 6.56 8.50 -2.20
C SER A 36 7.47 7.31 -2.50
N GLY A 37 7.00 6.36 -3.33
CA GLY A 37 7.68 5.09 -3.63
C GLY A 37 7.52 4.06 -2.52
N GLN A 38 7.72 4.48 -1.27
CA GLN A 38 7.72 3.60 -0.11
C GLN A 38 6.97 4.18 1.09
N VAL A 39 6.54 3.31 1.99
CA VAL A 39 6.09 3.64 3.36
C VAL A 39 6.91 2.85 4.37
N ARG A 40 7.13 3.43 5.56
CA ARG A 40 7.81 2.74 6.65
C ARG A 40 6.80 2.33 7.73
N LEU A 41 6.83 1.07 8.12
CA LEU A 41 6.05 0.55 9.25
C LEU A 41 6.93 0.37 10.48
N GLU A 42 6.52 0.93 11.61
CA GLU A 42 7.12 0.72 12.92
C GLU A 42 6.25 -0.24 13.73
N PRO A 43 6.78 -1.39 14.21
CA PRO A 43 6.00 -2.35 14.98
C PRO A 43 5.67 -1.82 16.38
N LYS A 44 4.44 -2.05 16.84
CA LYS A 44 3.98 -1.81 18.21
C LYS A 44 4.02 -3.08 19.06
N GLU A 45 3.95 -2.91 20.38
CA GLU A 45 3.97 -4.03 21.34
C GLU A 45 2.73 -4.93 21.24
N ASP A 46 1.60 -4.36 20.78
CA ASP A 46 0.32 -5.05 20.58
C ASP A 46 0.24 -5.87 19.27
N GLY A 47 1.30 -5.84 18.45
CA GLY A 47 1.34 -6.52 17.16
C GLY A 47 0.75 -5.72 16.00
N THR A 48 0.34 -4.47 16.21
CA THR A 48 -0.04 -3.54 15.13
C THR A 48 1.19 -2.77 14.63
N PHE A 49 1.02 -1.89 13.64
CA PHE A 49 2.09 -1.02 13.16
C PHE A 49 1.67 0.44 13.15
N ILE A 50 2.66 1.32 13.16
CA ILE A 50 2.52 2.74 12.81
C ILE A 50 3.14 2.92 11.44
N ALA A 51 2.36 3.38 10.46
CA ALA A 51 2.86 3.85 9.19
C ALA A 51 3.40 5.28 9.32
N HIS A 52 4.62 5.51 8.86
CA HIS A 52 5.23 6.84 8.80
C HIS A 52 5.17 7.35 7.36
N SER A 53 4.48 8.47 7.17
CA SER A 53 4.38 9.13 5.87
C SER A 53 5.54 10.08 5.60
N ARG A 54 5.60 10.61 4.37
CA ARG A 54 6.61 11.61 3.95
C ARG A 54 6.54 12.93 4.74
N TYR A 55 5.43 13.22 5.42
CA TYR A 55 5.19 14.48 6.13
C TYR A 55 5.12 14.29 7.66
N ASP A 56 5.79 13.28 8.20
CA ASP A 56 5.74 12.91 9.63
C ASP A 56 4.32 12.61 10.15
N GLN A 57 3.35 12.37 9.25
CA GLN A 57 2.06 11.82 9.68
C GLN A 57 2.25 10.37 10.07
N LYS A 58 1.51 9.98 11.11
CA LYS A 58 1.52 8.66 11.70
C LYS A 58 0.11 8.12 11.65
N ASP A 59 -0.03 6.97 10.99
CA ASP A 59 -1.30 6.27 10.85
C ASP A 59 -1.18 4.91 11.54
N ASP A 60 -2.12 4.57 12.42
CA ASP A 60 -2.19 3.23 13.01
C ASP A 60 -2.67 2.24 11.95
N ILE A 61 -1.97 1.12 11.83
CA ILE A 61 -2.22 0.04 10.88
C ILE A 61 -2.51 -1.22 11.67
N GLU A 62 -3.78 -1.61 11.70
CA GLU A 62 -4.27 -2.80 12.40
C GLU A 62 -4.47 -3.98 11.45
N SER A 63 -4.60 -3.70 10.15
CA SER A 63 -4.87 -4.67 9.11
C SER A 63 -4.14 -4.35 7.80
N PHE A 64 -4.09 -5.33 6.90
CA PHE A 64 -3.59 -5.10 5.53
C PHE A 64 -4.48 -4.11 4.77
N ASP A 65 -5.80 -4.13 5.02
CA ASP A 65 -6.75 -3.24 4.35
C ASP A 65 -6.46 -1.78 4.69
N ASP A 66 -6.02 -1.47 5.92
CA ASP A 66 -5.58 -0.12 6.31
C ASP A 66 -4.41 0.38 5.45
N LEU A 67 -3.46 -0.50 5.09
CA LEU A 67 -2.36 -0.14 4.17
C LEU A 67 -2.87 0.18 2.77
N VAL A 68 -3.86 -0.56 2.29
CA VAL A 68 -4.47 -0.33 0.97
C VAL A 68 -5.22 1.00 0.97
N HIS A 69 -5.95 1.30 2.05
CA HIS A 69 -6.59 2.58 2.26
C HIS A 69 -5.58 3.73 2.27
N LEU A 70 -4.50 3.60 3.05
CA LEU A 70 -3.44 4.62 3.12
C LEU A 70 -2.81 4.87 1.74
N ASN A 71 -2.50 3.83 0.98
CA ASN A 71 -1.94 4.00 -0.37
C ASN A 71 -2.96 4.66 -1.32
N HIS A 72 -4.24 4.28 -1.23
CA HIS A 72 -5.30 4.92 -2.01
C HIS A 72 -5.48 6.40 -1.66
N GLU A 73 -5.36 6.77 -0.39
CA GLU A 73 -5.39 8.17 0.03
C GLU A 73 -4.21 8.95 -0.56
N TRP A 74 -3.00 8.40 -0.49
CA TRP A 74 -1.82 9.04 -1.08
C TRP A 74 -1.95 9.18 -2.60
N TRP A 75 -2.51 8.17 -3.25
CA TRP A 75 -2.89 8.24 -4.66
C TRP A 75 -3.92 9.35 -4.90
N GLY A 76 -4.97 9.45 -4.07
CA GLY A 76 -5.97 10.49 -4.08
C GLY A 76 -5.39 11.91 -3.99
N TYR A 77 -4.48 12.12 -3.04
CA TYR A 77 -3.81 13.41 -2.84
C TYR A 77 -2.85 13.79 -3.95
N SER A 78 -2.32 12.78 -4.66
CA SER A 78 -1.40 13.00 -5.76
C SER A 78 -2.06 13.50 -7.06
N LYS A 79 -3.38 13.65 -7.05
CA LYS A 79 -4.18 14.19 -8.16
C LYS A 79 -3.84 15.67 -8.39
N ASP A 80 -2.76 15.93 -9.11
CA ASP A 80 -2.42 17.27 -9.54
C ASP A 80 -3.22 17.64 -10.82
N ARG A 81 -3.70 18.88 -10.90
CA ARG A 81 -4.53 19.40 -12.02
C ARG A 81 -3.80 19.35 -13.38
N SER A 82 -2.49 19.21 -13.36
CA SER A 82 -1.59 19.27 -14.52
C SER A 82 -1.16 17.91 -15.07
N GLU A 83 -0.90 16.91 -14.21
CA GLU A 83 -0.46 15.56 -14.65
C GLU A 83 -1.61 14.54 -14.69
N GLY A 84 -2.74 14.83 -14.05
CA GLY A 84 -3.85 13.89 -13.93
C GLY A 84 -3.52 12.71 -13.00
N TRP A 85 -4.31 11.65 -13.10
CA TRP A 85 -4.08 10.43 -12.33
C TRP A 85 -3.06 9.54 -13.05
N LYS A 86 -1.93 9.22 -12.42
CA LYS A 86 -1.14 8.07 -12.89
C LYS A 86 -1.77 6.81 -12.35
N LYS A 87 -1.69 5.74 -13.13
CA LYS A 87 -2.15 4.42 -12.70
C LYS A 87 -1.36 4.01 -11.45
N PRO A 88 -2.01 3.54 -10.36
CA PRO A 88 -1.31 2.91 -9.25
C PRO A 88 -0.51 1.70 -9.73
N GLU A 89 0.49 1.28 -8.96
CA GLU A 89 1.15 0.01 -9.24
C GLU A 89 0.14 -1.14 -9.23
N GLU A 90 0.35 -2.11 -10.12
CA GLU A 90 -0.65 -3.12 -10.43
C GLU A 90 -1.09 -3.92 -9.20
N LYS A 91 -0.14 -4.31 -8.34
CA LYS A 91 -0.40 -5.07 -7.10
C LYS A 91 -1.32 -4.29 -6.17
N TRP A 92 -1.04 -3.01 -5.99
CA TRP A 92 -1.89 -2.11 -5.19
C TRP A 92 -3.24 -1.83 -5.85
N ALA A 93 -3.27 -1.66 -7.18
CA ALA A 93 -4.51 -1.43 -7.91
C ALA A 93 -5.49 -2.61 -7.78
N VAL A 94 -4.99 -3.85 -7.82
CA VAL A 94 -5.82 -5.06 -7.62
C VAL A 94 -6.48 -5.04 -6.24
N GLU A 95 -5.73 -4.70 -5.20
CA GLU A 95 -6.26 -4.63 -3.83
C GLU A 95 -7.22 -3.45 -3.62
N MET A 96 -6.95 -2.30 -4.24
CA MET A 96 -7.89 -1.17 -4.25
C MET A 96 -9.21 -1.52 -4.96
N VAL A 97 -9.16 -2.31 -6.04
CA VAL A 97 -10.37 -2.83 -6.69
C VAL A 97 -11.09 -3.83 -5.79
N ARG A 98 -10.37 -4.72 -5.10
CA ARG A 98 -10.94 -5.68 -4.14
C ARG A 98 -11.73 -4.96 -3.04
N LEU A 99 -11.23 -3.84 -2.55
CA LEU A 99 -11.89 -2.99 -1.55
C LEU A 99 -12.94 -2.02 -2.12
N GLY A 100 -13.15 -2.01 -3.44
CA GLY A 100 -14.11 -1.12 -4.10
C GLY A 100 -13.70 0.36 -4.10
N LEU A 101 -12.44 0.68 -3.80
CA LEU A 101 -11.90 2.04 -3.77
C LEU A 101 -11.74 2.63 -5.17
N VAL A 102 -11.42 1.78 -6.14
CA VAL A 102 -11.31 2.15 -7.56
C VAL A 102 -12.04 1.14 -8.44
N LYS A 103 -12.46 1.58 -9.63
CA LYS A 103 -13.08 0.70 -10.64
C LYS A 103 -12.06 0.35 -11.71
N ARG A 104 -11.97 -0.93 -12.06
CA ARG A 104 -11.22 -1.36 -13.24
C ARG A 104 -11.92 -0.82 -14.49
N ARG A 105 -11.18 -0.09 -15.32
CA ARG A 105 -11.69 0.30 -16.64
C ARG A 105 -11.57 -0.89 -17.57
N GLU A 106 -12.69 -1.37 -18.10
CA GLU A 106 -12.70 -2.37 -19.16
C GLU A 106 -12.21 -1.69 -20.45
N GLU A 107 -11.09 -2.15 -21.00
CA GLU A 107 -10.67 -1.74 -22.34
C GLU A 107 -11.59 -2.42 -23.35
N LYS A 108 -12.37 -1.62 -24.08
CA LYS A 108 -13.07 -2.11 -25.26
C LYS A 108 -12.02 -2.50 -26.30
N VAL A 109 -11.84 -3.80 -26.51
CA VAL A 109 -11.08 -4.31 -27.65
C VAL A 109 -11.82 -3.91 -28.92
N VAL A 110 -11.30 -2.93 -29.65
CA VAL A 110 -11.82 -2.57 -30.97
C VAL A 110 -11.20 -3.56 -31.95
N HIS A 111 -11.96 -4.55 -32.39
CA HIS A 111 -11.59 -5.33 -33.57
C HIS A 111 -11.75 -4.42 -34.79
N TYR A 112 -10.65 -4.23 -35.51
CA TYR A 112 -10.68 -3.70 -36.87
C TYR A 112 -10.93 -4.90 -37.79
N GLU A 113 -12.09 -4.90 -38.45
CA GLU A 113 -12.42 -5.80 -39.57
C GLU A 113 -11.68 -5.37 -40.84
#